data_AF-A0A136LPM4-F1
#
_entry.id   AF-A0A136LPM4-F1
#
_cell.length_a   1.000
_cell.length_b   1.000
_cell.length_c   1.000
_cell.angle_alpha   90.00
_cell.angle_beta   90.00
_cell.angle_gamma   90.00
#
_symmetry.space_group_name_H-M   'P 1'
#
loop_
_entity.id
_entity.type
_entity.pdbx_description
1 polymer ?
#
loop_
_entity_poly.entity_id
_entity_poly.type
_entity_poly.pdbx_seq_one_letter_code
_entity_poly.pdbx_strand_id
1 'polypeptide(L)'
;MTLLNLFSALGMAGIGIALVIFARLSKRLGAATRSRPYYVGFYVGAIFVFSVAVLHALNAIFNFAPPDLLVADPVWAVVFHGLPALGITIGLYFAWRYWSWLLAERD
;
A
#
# COMPACT_ATOMS: atom_id res chain seq x y z
N MET A 1 0.57 -21.11 13.53
CA MET A 1 0.38 -20.18 12.38
C MET A 1 -0.49 -20.86 11.35
N THR A 2 -1.70 -20.35 11.09
CA THR A 2 -2.58 -20.90 10.05
C THR A 2 -2.06 -20.49 8.65
N LEU A 3 -2.22 -21.35 7.65
CA LEU A 3 -1.86 -21.05 6.25
C LEU A 3 -2.46 -19.71 5.78
N LEU A 4 -3.69 -19.42 6.23
CA LEU A 4 -4.42 -18.20 5.92
C LEU A 4 -3.67 -16.92 6.35
N ASN A 5 -3.03 -16.93 7.53
CA ASN A 5 -2.30 -15.77 8.04
C ASN A 5 -1.04 -15.51 7.21
N LEU A 6 -0.37 -16.57 6.77
CA LEU A 6 0.81 -16.50 5.90
C LEU A 6 0.45 -15.89 4.54
N PHE A 7 -0.64 -16.36 3.92
CA PHE A 7 -1.14 -15.79 2.66
C PHE A 7 -1.57 -14.33 2.80
N SER A 8 -2.17 -13.93 3.92
CA SER A 8 -2.55 -12.53 4.15
C SER A 8 -1.32 -11.60 4.21
N ALA A 9 -0.26 -12.02 4.92
CA ALA A 9 0.96 -11.25 5.06
C ALA A 9 1.71 -11.15 3.72
N LEU A 10 1.78 -12.26 2.97
CA LEU A 10 2.37 -12.27 1.63
C LEU A 10 1.57 -11.41 0.65
N GLY A 11 0.24 -11.43 0.72
CA GLY A 11 -0.63 -10.57 -0.10
C GLY A 11 -0.37 -9.09 0.15
N MET A 12 -0.32 -8.68 1.42
CA MET A 12 -0.01 -7.28 1.79
C MET A 12 1.39 -6.87 1.36
N ALA A 13 2.38 -7.73 1.58
CA ALA A 13 3.75 -7.49 1.11
C ALA A 13 3.80 -7.33 -0.41
N GLY A 14 3.07 -8.17 -1.16
CA GLY A 14 2.95 -8.09 -2.61
C GLY A 14 2.40 -6.74 -3.08
N ILE A 15 1.34 -6.24 -2.43
CA ILE A 15 0.78 -4.92 -2.73
C ILE A 15 1.79 -3.80 -2.42
N GLY A 16 2.48 -3.87 -1.28
CA GLY A 16 3.53 -2.91 -0.93
C GLY A 16 4.65 -2.89 -1.97
N ILE A 17 5.09 -4.06 -2.44
CA ILE A 17 6.09 -4.20 -3.52
C ILE A 17 5.56 -3.59 -4.82
N ALA A 18 4.31 -3.85 -5.19
CA ALA A 18 3.70 -3.29 -6.39
C ALA A 18 3.71 -1.74 -6.36
N LEU A 19 3.37 -1.13 -5.21
CA LEU A 19 3.45 0.32 -5.04
C LEU A 19 4.88 0.85 -5.19
N VAL A 20 5.90 0.14 -4.67
CA VAL A 20 7.31 0.49 -4.87
C VAL A 20 7.72 0.38 -6.34
N ILE A 21 7.25 -0.63 -7.06
CA ILE A 21 7.48 -0.79 -8.50
C ILE A 21 6.87 0.38 -9.26
N PHE A 22 5.61 0.75 -8.96
CA PHE A 22 4.97 1.92 -9.56
C PHE A 22 5.70 3.23 -9.26
N ALA A 23 6.23 3.39 -8.04
CA ALA A 23 7.05 4.53 -7.68
C ALA A 23 8.31 4.62 -8.57
N ARG A 24 9.01 3.48 -8.76
CA ARG A 24 10.21 3.42 -9.60
C ARG A 24 9.93 3.66 -11.08
N LEU A 25 8.86 3.06 -11.60
CA LEU A 25 8.41 3.28 -12.98
C LEU A 25 8.06 4.76 -13.19
N SER A 26 7.27 5.34 -12.29
CA SER A 26 6.87 6.74 -12.34
C SER A 26 8.07 7.68 -12.23
N LYS A 27 9.06 7.37 -11.39
CA LYS A 27 10.32 8.15 -11.31
C LYS A 27 11.08 8.15 -12.63
N ARG A 28 11.18 7.00 -13.31
CA ARG A 28 11.87 6.89 -14.62
C ARG A 28 11.13 7.67 -15.71
N LEU A 29 9.80 7.51 -15.78
CA LEU A 29 8.95 8.27 -16.70
C LEU A 29 9.03 9.78 -16.43
N GLY A 30 9.14 10.17 -15.17
CA GLY A 30 9.28 11.57 -14.77
C GLY A 30 10.57 12.22 -15.19
N ALA A 31 11.67 11.48 -15.11
CA ALA A 31 12.95 11.92 -15.62
C ALA A 31 12.90 12.17 -17.13
N ALA A 32 12.20 11.31 -17.89
CA ALA A 32 12.06 11.46 -19.34
C ALA A 32 11.15 12.63 -19.73
N THR A 33 10.07 12.87 -18.98
CA THR A 33 9.04 13.88 -19.28
C THR A 33 9.23 15.23 -18.58
N ARG A 34 10.29 15.39 -17.74
CA ARG A 34 10.50 16.54 -16.85
C ARG A 34 9.28 16.88 -15.97
N SER A 35 8.50 15.87 -15.59
CA SER A 35 7.33 16.08 -14.73
C SER A 35 7.71 16.19 -13.25
N ARG A 36 6.88 16.87 -12.46
CA ARG A 36 7.07 17.03 -11.00
C ARG A 36 7.12 15.66 -10.30
N PRO A 37 7.84 15.55 -9.15
CA PRO A 37 8.12 14.26 -8.48
C PRO A 37 6.93 13.69 -7.70
N TYR A 38 5.79 13.50 -8.37
CA TYR A 38 4.58 12.92 -7.77
C TYR A 38 4.75 11.43 -7.40
N TYR A 39 5.82 10.78 -7.85
CA TYR A 39 6.14 9.39 -7.51
C TYR A 39 6.33 9.15 -6.00
N VAL A 40 6.60 10.21 -5.22
CA VAL A 40 6.73 10.15 -3.76
C VAL A 40 5.45 9.62 -3.10
N GLY A 41 4.28 9.92 -3.68
CA GLY A 41 3.00 9.44 -3.16
C GLY A 41 2.90 7.91 -3.11
N PHE A 42 3.48 7.21 -4.10
CA PHE A 42 3.55 5.75 -4.08
C PHE A 42 4.43 5.21 -2.97
N TYR A 43 5.54 5.88 -2.65
CA TYR A 43 6.40 5.49 -1.53
C TYR A 43 5.68 5.68 -0.19
N VAL A 44 4.96 6.79 -0.02
CA VAL A 44 4.14 7.04 1.18
C VAL A 44 3.06 5.96 1.33
N GLY A 45 2.35 5.62 0.24
CA GLY A 45 1.38 4.54 0.25
C GLY A 45 1.99 3.18 0.59
N ALA A 46 3.16 2.87 0.02
CA ALA A 46 3.89 1.64 0.31
C ALA A 46 4.29 1.54 1.80
N ILE A 47 4.71 2.65 2.42
CA ILE A 47 5.04 2.68 3.85
C ILE A 47 3.82 2.27 4.68
N PHE A 48 2.64 2.83 4.42
CA PHE A 48 1.42 2.45 5.14
C PHE A 48 1.10 0.96 5.01
N VAL A 49 1.19 0.42 3.80
CA VAL A 49 0.93 -1.01 3.55
C VAL A 49 1.98 -1.90 4.24
N PHE A 50 3.26 -1.55 4.16
CA PHE A 50 4.33 -2.32 4.81
C PHE A 50 4.26 -2.26 6.34
N SER A 51 3.92 -1.10 6.92
CA SER A 51 3.74 -0.98 8.37
C SER A 51 2.68 -1.95 8.88
N VAL A 52 1.58 -2.12 8.15
CA VAL A 52 0.50 -3.04 8.51
C VAL A 52 0.91 -4.50 8.29
N ALA A 53 1.64 -4.80 7.22
CA ALA A 53 2.20 -6.13 7.00
C ALA A 53 3.14 -6.57 8.15
N VAL A 54 3.96 -5.65 8.65
CA VAL A 54 4.81 -5.87 9.82
C VAL A 54 3.97 -6.09 11.07
N LEU A 55 2.93 -5.26 11.29
CA LEU A 55 1.99 -5.44 12.41
C LEU A 55 1.29 -6.81 12.36
N HIS A 56 0.87 -7.29 11.19
CA HIS A 56 0.31 -8.63 11.00
C HIS A 56 1.31 -9.72 11.39
N ALA A 57 2.56 -9.59 10.94
CA ALA A 57 3.61 -10.55 11.25
C ALA A 57 3.93 -10.58 12.76
N LEU A 58 4.02 -9.41 13.40
CA LEU A 58 4.23 -9.28 14.84
C LEU A 58 3.05 -9.85 15.63
N ASN A 59 1.82 -9.54 15.25
CA ASN A 59 0.62 -10.11 15.87
C ASN A 59 0.61 -11.65 15.75
N ALA A 60 1.03 -12.21 14.61
CA ALA A 60 1.10 -13.66 14.42
C ALA A 60 2.16 -14.36 15.28
N ILE A 61 3.21 -13.65 15.70
CA ILE A 61 4.30 -14.19 16.55
C ILE A 61 3.95 -14.06 18.03
N PHE A 62 3.47 -12.88 18.45
CA PHE A 62 3.30 -12.52 19.86
C PHE A 62 1.85 -12.58 20.35
N ASN A 63 0.88 -12.73 19.45
CA ASN A 63 -0.55 -12.82 19.76
C ASN A 63 -1.10 -11.62 20.55
N PHE A 64 -0.64 -10.41 20.21
CA PHE A 64 -0.96 -9.17 20.93
C PHE A 64 -2.45 -8.78 20.90
N ALA A 65 -3.16 -9.13 19.82
CA ALA A 65 -4.59 -8.85 19.67
C ALA A 65 -5.27 -10.12 19.12
N PRO A 66 -6.11 -10.78 19.94
CA PRO A 66 -6.98 -11.86 19.47
C PRO A 66 -7.88 -11.38 18.32
N PRO A 67 -8.27 -12.27 17.39
CA PRO A 67 -9.15 -11.94 16.26
C PRO A 67 -10.43 -11.18 16.67
N ASP A 68 -10.95 -11.52 17.84
CA ASP A 68 -12.17 -10.99 18.44
C ASP A 68 -12.04 -9.50 18.79
N LEU A 69 -10.85 -9.09 19.25
CA LEU A 69 -10.51 -7.69 19.59
C LEU A 69 -10.21 -6.84 18.36
N LEU A 70 -9.70 -7.44 17.28
CA LEU A 70 -9.44 -6.74 16.01
C LEU A 70 -10.72 -6.18 15.37
N VAL A 71 -11.84 -6.87 15.58
CA VAL A 71 -13.16 -6.49 15.04
C VAL A 71 -13.96 -5.67 16.04
N ALA A 72 -13.84 -5.96 17.35
CA ALA A 72 -14.61 -5.28 18.38
C ALA A 72 -14.12 -3.85 18.68
N ASP A 73 -12.82 -3.59 18.50
CA ASP A 73 -12.25 -2.27 18.74
C ASP A 73 -12.11 -1.47 17.42
N PRO A 74 -12.81 -0.32 17.31
CA PRO A 74 -12.70 0.55 16.13
C PRO A 74 -11.27 0.98 15.82
N VAL A 75 -10.42 1.14 16.84
CA VAL A 75 -9.03 1.56 16.65
C VAL A 75 -8.25 0.49 15.90
N TRP A 76 -8.39 -0.77 16.33
CA TRP A 76 -7.72 -1.90 15.67
C TRP A 76 -8.24 -2.13 14.25
N ALA A 77 -9.55 -1.98 14.03
CA ALA A 77 -10.13 -2.06 12.69
C ALA A 77 -9.56 -0.99 11.75
N VAL A 78 -9.42 0.27 12.21
CA VAL A 78 -8.82 1.36 11.43
C VAL A 78 -7.34 1.11 11.16
N VAL A 79 -6.59 0.59 12.13
CA VAL A 79 -5.15 0.31 11.94
C VAL A 79 -4.93 -0.85 10.96
N PHE A 80 -5.66 -1.96 11.12
CA PHE A 80 -5.43 -3.16 10.32
C PHE A 80 -6.10 -3.14 8.94
N HIS A 81 -7.19 -2.38 8.77
CA HIS A 81 -7.90 -2.28 7.49
C HIS A 81 -7.88 -0.87 6.89
N GLY A 82 -7.99 0.16 7.72
CA GLY A 82 -8.01 1.56 7.28
C GLY A 82 -6.65 2.04 6.74
N LEU A 83 -5.55 1.85 7.47
CA LEU A 83 -4.21 2.24 7.02
C LEU A 83 -3.80 1.65 5.66
N PRO A 84 -3.92 0.33 5.41
CA PRO A 84 -3.55 -0.21 4.11
C PRO A 84 -4.51 0.26 3.01
N ALA A 85 -5.82 0.41 3.30
CA ALA A 85 -6.77 0.98 2.36
C ALA A 85 -6.42 2.43 1.97
N LEU A 86 -5.99 3.25 2.94
CA LEU A 86 -5.49 4.60 2.69
C LEU A 86 -4.22 4.58 1.83
N GLY A 87 -3.27 3.70 2.13
CA GLY A 87 -2.04 3.55 1.35
C GLY A 87 -2.31 3.19 -0.12
N ILE A 88 -3.22 2.24 -0.35
CA ILE A 88 -3.66 1.84 -1.69
C ILE A 88 -4.40 2.99 -2.39
N THR A 89 -5.28 3.70 -1.68
CA THR A 89 -6.04 4.84 -2.24
C THR A 89 -5.13 5.98 -2.66
N ILE A 90 -4.11 6.30 -1.85
CA ILE A 90 -3.07 7.26 -2.19
C ILE A 90 -2.32 6.80 -3.45
N GLY A 91 -1.92 5.53 -3.50
CA GLY A 91 -1.28 4.93 -4.67
C GLY A 91 -2.13 5.08 -5.95
N LEU A 92 -3.44 4.79 -5.85
CA LEU A 92 -4.38 4.92 -6.96
C LEU A 92 -4.54 6.38 -7.41
N TYR A 93 -4.70 7.31 -6.47
CA TYR A 93 -4.80 8.75 -6.78
C TYR A 93 -3.56 9.25 -7.55
N PHE A 94 -2.37 8.90 -7.08
CA PHE A 94 -1.13 9.29 -7.76
C PHE A 94 -0.93 8.57 -9.09
N ALA A 95 -1.30 7.29 -9.20
CA ALA A 95 -1.31 6.58 -10.48
C ALA A 95 -2.20 7.28 -11.50
N TRP A 96 -3.42 7.61 -11.11
CA TRP A 96 -4.35 8.34 -11.97
C TRP A 96 -3.77 9.69 -12.36
N ARG A 97 -3.36 10.52 -11.40
CA ARG A 97 -2.85 11.87 -11.65
C ARG A 97 -1.59 11.88 -12.53
N TYR A 98 -0.76 10.85 -12.39
CA TYR A 98 0.53 10.76 -13.06
C TYR A 98 0.45 10.08 -14.41
N TRP A 99 -0.51 9.19 -14.64
CA TRP A 99 -0.67 8.46 -15.91
C TRP A 99 -1.89 8.93 -16.71
N SER A 100 -2.70 9.87 -16.22
CA SER A 100 -3.84 10.41 -16.98
C SER A 100 -3.45 11.01 -18.33
N TRP A 101 -2.19 11.44 -18.50
CA TRP A 101 -1.68 11.94 -19.78
C TRP A 101 -1.44 10.83 -20.81
N LEU A 102 -1.20 9.58 -20.40
CA LEU A 102 -1.11 8.43 -21.31
C LEU A 102 -2.46 8.08 -21.92
N LEU A 103 -3.55 8.36 -21.20
CA LEU A 103 -4.93 8.13 -21.65
C LEU A 103 -5.49 9.34 -22.42
N ALA A 104 -4.76 10.45 -22.46
CA ALA A 104 -5.10 11.62 -23.25
C ALA A 104 -4.41 11.50 -24.61
N GLU A 105 -4.89 10.58 -25.44
CA GLU A 105 -4.58 10.59 -26.87
C GLU A 105 -4.96 11.99 -27.39
N ARG A 106 -3.97 12.70 -27.94
CA ARG A 106 -4.19 13.96 -28.64
C ARG A 106 -4.16 13.63 -30.12
N ASP A 107 -5.35 13.46 -30.68
CA ASP A 107 -5.56 13.59 -32.13
C ASP A 107 -5.01 14.95 -32.61
#